data_AF-A0A023FX74-F1
#
_entry.id   AF-A0A023FX74-F1
#
_cell.length_a   1.000
_cell.length_b   1.000
_cell.length_c   1.000
_cell.angle_alpha   90.00
_cell.angle_beta   90.00
_cell.angle_gamma   90.00
#
_symmetry.space_group_name_H-M   'P 1'
#
loop_
_entity.id
_entity.type
_entity.pdbx_description
1 polymer ?
#
loop_
_entity_poly.entity_id
_entity_poly.type
_entity_poly.pdbx_seq_one_letter_code
_entity_poly.pdbx_strand_id
1 'polypeptide(L)'
;TQQARTLEPLPPGYPSNRGSFEAVFRELQASTSTEANRGLAITHILQQCVVLDDAISMVEEMHEWATSFATNMPLQIVRFLAHVVLLLRQVGCHTSAEAGNAILRAYVDLLIEEGHVPLVATYAATLPSADQVSKYTRLLRGLETKDSEEQGLCLQLARSAGLDVAVITRTLVEQVRVSGDDPIELHAAPTVPSLETTAEDREKVASLEWLLFDTSTRGEAIKQANALMRGFVCLGKIGAARETYRKLPSDSVKVAMDHWRRSAGRDGELSAEDENAVREFLCFETLLKVHTSFQEWFHQFHRRKPTPPEELAPDARFPEKMAHQHKLRAYEVELEQWKQMVSNLAREVKRDVFDVLLFIDGGWMVDQRKTATSGASSPRGRQMSALRRLCIPQLTFLLMETLEKSGLAADVAEVVATIASEK
;
A
#
# COMPACT_ATOMS: atom_id res chain seq x y z
N THR A 1 87.86 6.73 -25.82
CA THR A 1 87.32 8.05 -26.23
C THR A 1 86.01 7.82 -26.96
N GLN A 2 84.89 7.85 -26.22
CA GLN A 2 83.56 7.74 -26.81
C GLN A 2 83.24 9.06 -27.52
N GLN A 3 83.06 9.02 -28.83
CA GLN A 3 82.56 10.16 -29.61
C GLN A 3 81.15 10.50 -29.10
N ALA A 4 81.04 11.60 -28.38
CA ALA A 4 79.75 12.16 -28.01
C ALA A 4 78.99 12.52 -29.30
N ARG A 5 77.83 11.89 -29.52
CA ARG A 5 76.93 12.23 -30.62
C ARG A 5 76.58 13.72 -30.54
N THR A 6 76.79 14.45 -31.62
CA THR A 6 76.38 15.85 -31.77
C THR A 6 74.86 15.91 -31.74
N LEU A 7 74.28 16.49 -30.68
CA LEU A 7 72.84 16.68 -30.55
C LEU A 7 72.43 17.97 -31.28
N GLU A 8 71.35 17.92 -32.06
CA GLU A 8 70.81 19.11 -32.72
C GLU A 8 70.21 20.08 -31.68
N PRO A 9 70.39 21.41 -31.86
CA PRO A 9 69.79 22.40 -30.97
C PRO A 9 68.26 22.41 -31.12
N LEU A 10 67.56 22.57 -30.00
CA LEU A 10 66.09 22.66 -29.98
C LEU A 10 65.60 23.85 -30.83
N PRO A 11 64.38 23.76 -31.41
CA PRO A 11 63.80 24.83 -32.22
C PRO A 11 63.79 26.19 -31.49
N PRO A 12 63.93 27.33 -32.20
CA PRO A 12 63.83 28.65 -31.58
C PRO A 12 62.44 28.85 -30.98
N GLY A 13 62.39 29.17 -29.68
CA GLY A 13 61.14 29.29 -28.92
C GLY A 13 60.73 28.02 -28.16
N TYR A 14 61.54 26.95 -28.19
CA TYR A 14 61.28 25.76 -27.39
C TYR A 14 61.37 26.11 -25.88
N PRO A 15 60.32 25.86 -25.08
CA PRO A 15 60.28 26.29 -23.70
C PRO A 15 61.35 25.57 -22.86
N SER A 16 62.16 26.34 -22.15
CA SER A 16 63.26 25.84 -21.31
C SER A 16 62.76 25.08 -20.08
N ASN A 17 61.50 25.29 -19.68
CA ASN A 17 60.84 24.62 -18.57
C ASN A 17 59.64 23.82 -19.11
N ARG A 18 59.49 22.56 -18.69
CA ARG A 18 58.29 21.79 -18.97
C ARG A 18 57.20 22.34 -18.06
N GLY A 19 56.26 23.13 -18.60
CA GLY A 19 55.14 23.69 -17.84
C GLY A 19 54.29 22.61 -17.18
N SER A 20 53.51 22.97 -16.15
CA SER A 20 52.51 22.06 -15.56
C SER A 20 51.33 21.86 -16.52
N PHE A 21 50.65 20.72 -16.42
CA PHE A 21 49.43 20.48 -17.21
C PHE A 21 48.37 21.57 -17.01
N GLU A 22 48.24 22.11 -15.79
CA GLU A 22 47.35 23.24 -15.49
C GLU A 22 47.67 24.50 -16.33
N ALA A 23 48.96 24.82 -16.50
CA ALA A 23 49.38 25.98 -17.28
C ALA A 23 49.04 25.78 -18.77
N VAL A 24 49.26 24.56 -19.28
CA VAL A 24 48.93 24.19 -20.67
C VAL A 24 47.43 24.31 -20.92
N PHE A 25 46.58 23.79 -20.03
CA PHE A 25 45.12 23.91 -20.19
C PHE A 25 44.62 25.34 -20.08
N ARG A 26 45.21 26.16 -19.20
CA ARG A 26 44.86 27.58 -19.08
C ARG A 26 45.19 28.36 -20.36
N GLU A 27 46.33 28.09 -20.98
CA GLU A 27 46.72 28.69 -22.27
C GLU A 27 45.82 28.21 -23.41
N LEU A 28 45.47 26.91 -23.44
CA LEU A 28 44.55 26.35 -24.42
C LEU A 28 43.15 26.98 -24.33
N GLN A 29 42.60 27.12 -23.13
CA GLN A 29 41.31 27.78 -22.90
C GLN A 29 41.33 29.25 -23.33
N ALA A 30 42.46 29.96 -23.11
CA ALA A 30 42.62 31.35 -23.56
C ALA A 30 42.72 31.49 -25.10
N SER A 31 43.11 30.42 -25.81
CA SER A 31 43.30 30.41 -27.26
C SER A 31 42.09 29.94 -28.08
N THR A 32 41.10 29.30 -27.43
CA THR A 32 39.98 28.65 -28.14
C THR A 32 38.77 29.59 -28.24
N SER A 33 38.33 29.93 -29.45
CA SER A 33 37.12 30.73 -29.69
C SER A 33 35.84 29.89 -29.49
N THR A 34 34.83 30.50 -28.87
CA THR A 34 33.86 29.86 -27.97
C THR A 34 32.63 29.18 -28.58
N GLU A 35 32.49 29.00 -29.90
CA GLU A 35 31.14 28.74 -30.45
C GLU A 35 30.91 27.46 -31.27
N ALA A 36 31.94 26.66 -31.60
CA ALA A 36 31.73 25.64 -32.62
C ALA A 36 31.29 24.24 -32.14
N ASN A 37 31.28 23.89 -30.84
CA ASN A 37 31.15 22.46 -30.51
C ASN A 37 30.74 22.10 -29.07
N ARG A 38 29.48 22.34 -28.71
CA ARG A 38 28.94 22.04 -27.36
C ARG A 38 29.01 20.56 -26.96
N GLY A 39 28.87 19.62 -27.90
CA GLY A 39 28.98 18.18 -27.62
C GLY A 39 30.42 17.72 -27.34
N LEU A 40 31.39 18.34 -28.01
CA LEU A 40 32.82 18.12 -27.76
C LEU A 40 33.30 18.84 -26.49
N ALA A 41 32.61 19.90 -26.05
CA ALA A 41 32.94 20.62 -24.83
C ALA A 41 32.83 19.72 -23.58
N ILE A 42 31.78 18.90 -23.45
CA ILE A 42 31.62 17.94 -22.34
C ILE A 42 32.81 16.98 -22.30
N THR A 43 33.16 16.37 -23.44
CA THR A 43 34.28 15.42 -23.50
C THR A 43 35.63 16.08 -23.22
N HIS A 44 35.84 17.32 -23.67
CA HIS A 44 37.10 18.05 -23.42
C HIS A 44 37.25 18.48 -21.97
N ILE A 45 36.17 18.93 -21.32
CA ILE A 45 36.17 19.29 -19.90
C ILE A 45 36.46 18.04 -19.05
N LEU A 46 35.82 16.91 -19.35
CA LEU A 46 36.08 15.65 -18.63
C LEU A 46 37.52 15.14 -18.85
N GLN A 47 38.04 15.22 -20.08
CA GLN A 47 39.43 14.89 -20.37
C GLN A 47 40.39 15.76 -19.58
N GLN A 48 40.13 17.08 -19.51
CA GLN A 48 40.92 18.00 -18.72
C GLN A 48 40.91 17.61 -17.24
N CYS A 49 39.73 17.36 -16.65
CA CYS A 49 39.62 16.95 -15.26
C CYS A 49 40.35 15.62 -14.98
N VAL A 50 40.30 14.65 -15.90
CA VAL A 50 41.03 13.38 -15.78
C VAL A 50 42.55 13.59 -15.82
N VAL A 51 43.05 14.45 -16.72
CA VAL A 51 44.50 14.73 -16.81
C VAL A 51 45.00 15.49 -15.58
N LEU A 52 44.15 16.33 -14.98
CA LEU A 52 44.46 17.10 -13.77
C LEU A 52 44.19 16.34 -12.47
N ASP A 53 43.70 15.09 -12.53
CA ASP A 53 43.31 14.28 -11.38
C ASP A 53 42.28 14.97 -10.45
N ASP A 54 41.41 15.79 -11.03
CA ASP A 54 40.38 16.54 -10.30
C ASP A 54 39.00 15.89 -10.47
N ALA A 55 38.77 14.81 -9.71
CA ALA A 55 37.52 14.07 -9.73
C ALA A 55 36.35 14.81 -9.05
N ILE A 56 36.62 15.80 -8.19
CA ILE A 56 35.57 16.56 -7.49
C ILE A 56 34.92 17.54 -8.46
N SER A 57 35.72 18.42 -9.08
CA SER A 57 35.21 19.39 -10.05
C SER A 57 34.57 18.70 -11.24
N MET A 58 35.11 17.54 -11.66
CA MET A 58 34.50 16.71 -12.71
C MET A 58 33.04 16.36 -12.39
N VAL A 59 32.76 15.83 -11.21
CA VAL A 59 31.41 15.39 -10.83
C VAL A 59 30.47 16.58 -10.59
N GLU A 60 30.99 17.71 -10.11
CA GLU A 60 30.22 18.94 -9.93
C GLU A 60 29.78 19.56 -11.28
N GLU A 61 30.69 19.66 -12.24
CA GLU A 61 30.39 20.09 -13.61
C GLU A 61 29.37 19.16 -14.27
N MET A 62 29.53 17.84 -14.12
CA MET A 62 28.58 16.85 -14.62
C MET A 62 27.18 17.02 -13.99
N HIS A 63 27.13 17.37 -12.70
CA HIS A 63 25.87 17.62 -11.99
C HIS A 63 25.21 18.92 -12.43
N GLU A 64 25.99 19.99 -12.62
CA GLU A 64 25.48 21.25 -13.18
C GLU A 64 24.90 21.04 -14.58
N TRP A 65 25.55 20.24 -15.44
CA TRP A 65 24.97 19.89 -16.74
C TRP A 65 23.68 19.07 -16.57
N ALA A 66 23.68 18.06 -15.72
CA ALA A 66 22.49 17.23 -15.49
C ALA A 66 21.29 18.06 -14.99
N THR A 67 21.51 19.10 -14.19
CA THR A 67 20.46 20.00 -13.68
C THR A 67 20.06 21.08 -14.69
N SER A 68 21.02 21.70 -15.36
CA SER A 68 20.78 22.74 -16.37
C SER A 68 20.04 22.23 -17.59
N PHE A 69 20.30 20.97 -17.97
CA PHE A 69 19.69 20.32 -19.14
C PHE A 69 18.59 19.31 -18.78
N ALA A 70 18.06 19.36 -17.54
CA ALA A 70 17.16 18.36 -16.97
C ALA A 70 15.93 18.01 -17.84
N THR A 71 15.51 18.88 -18.76
CA THR A 71 14.35 18.65 -19.64
C THR A 71 14.66 18.10 -21.02
N ASN A 72 15.93 18.03 -21.47
CA ASN A 72 16.27 17.66 -22.86
C ASN A 72 17.60 16.89 -23.02
N MET A 73 18.19 16.34 -21.96
CA MET A 73 19.40 15.53 -22.12
C MET A 73 19.11 14.19 -22.81
N PRO A 74 19.83 13.83 -23.89
CA PRO A 74 19.76 12.50 -24.45
C PRO A 74 20.15 11.45 -23.40
N LEU A 75 19.38 10.35 -23.31
CA LEU A 75 19.65 9.20 -22.44
C LEU A 75 21.11 8.73 -22.51
N GLN A 76 21.72 8.80 -23.69
CA GLN A 76 23.09 8.39 -23.94
C GLN A 76 24.12 9.20 -23.15
N ILE A 77 23.89 10.52 -23.00
CA ILE A 77 24.81 11.38 -22.24
C ILE A 77 24.64 11.09 -20.75
N VAL A 78 23.41 11.06 -20.24
CA VAL A 78 23.16 10.74 -18.82
C VAL A 78 23.69 9.36 -18.46
N ARG A 79 23.54 8.37 -19.36
CA ARG A 79 24.14 7.05 -19.24
C ARG A 79 25.65 7.16 -19.09
N PHE A 80 26.33 7.87 -19.98
CA PHE A 80 27.78 8.06 -19.91
C PHE A 80 28.20 8.70 -18.57
N LEU A 81 27.51 9.77 -18.15
CA LEU A 81 27.78 10.44 -16.88
C LEU A 81 27.63 9.49 -15.67
N ALA A 82 26.54 8.71 -15.64
CA ALA A 82 26.30 7.72 -14.59
C ALA A 82 27.41 6.66 -14.51
N HIS A 83 27.88 6.15 -15.66
CA HIS A 83 28.95 5.15 -15.69
C HIS A 83 30.29 5.73 -15.23
N VAL A 84 30.59 6.99 -15.57
CA VAL A 84 31.79 7.68 -15.07
C VAL A 84 31.73 7.81 -13.55
N VAL A 85 30.60 8.22 -12.98
CA VAL A 85 30.41 8.30 -11.52
C VAL A 85 30.62 6.93 -10.86
N LEU A 86 30.05 5.85 -11.43
CA LEU A 86 30.23 4.49 -10.90
C LEU A 86 31.68 4.02 -10.98
N LEU A 87 32.38 4.31 -12.07
CA LEU A 87 33.79 3.99 -12.24
C LEU A 87 34.66 4.73 -11.20
N LEU A 88 34.44 6.04 -11.03
CA LEU A 88 35.18 6.85 -10.04
C LEU A 88 34.98 6.31 -8.62
N ARG A 89 33.76 5.88 -8.27
CA ARG A 89 33.47 5.22 -6.99
C ARG A 89 34.20 3.90 -6.84
N GLN A 90 34.24 3.08 -7.88
CA GLN A 90 34.92 1.78 -7.86
C GLN A 90 36.44 1.91 -7.72
N VAL A 91 37.03 2.95 -8.32
CA VAL A 91 38.47 3.25 -8.22
C VAL A 91 38.81 3.88 -6.85
N GLY A 92 37.81 4.36 -6.10
CA GLY A 92 38.00 4.96 -4.78
C GLY A 92 38.38 6.45 -4.84
N CYS A 93 38.09 7.13 -5.94
CA CYS A 93 38.30 8.58 -6.07
C CYS A 93 37.42 9.35 -5.08
N HIS A 94 37.95 10.40 -4.47
CA HIS A 94 37.16 11.30 -3.63
C HIS A 94 36.30 12.18 -4.54
N THR A 95 34.99 11.96 -4.53
CA THR A 95 34.02 12.71 -5.35
C THR A 95 32.90 13.28 -4.46
N SER A 96 32.25 14.35 -4.91
CA SER A 96 31.01 14.84 -4.26
C SER A 96 29.91 13.77 -4.33
N ALA A 97 29.59 13.16 -3.18
CA ALA A 97 28.64 12.06 -3.08
C ALA A 97 27.23 12.47 -3.54
N GLU A 98 26.79 13.68 -3.18
CA GLU A 98 25.46 14.18 -3.52
C GLU A 98 25.33 14.51 -5.01
N ALA A 99 26.33 15.16 -5.61
CA ALA A 99 26.36 15.42 -7.04
C ALA A 99 26.33 14.12 -7.85
N GLY A 100 27.14 13.12 -7.46
CA GLY A 100 27.11 11.79 -8.07
C GLY A 100 25.77 11.05 -7.88
N ASN A 101 25.17 11.13 -6.69
CA ASN A 101 23.85 10.55 -6.43
C ASN A 101 22.76 11.22 -7.27
N ALA A 102 22.80 12.55 -7.43
CA ALA A 102 21.83 13.26 -8.23
C ALA A 102 21.89 12.87 -9.72
N ILE A 103 23.09 12.66 -10.27
CA ILE A 103 23.27 12.15 -11.64
C ILE A 103 22.69 10.74 -11.76
N LEU A 104 22.97 9.86 -10.79
CA LEU A 104 22.42 8.50 -10.77
C LEU A 104 20.88 8.50 -10.61
N ARG A 105 20.32 9.38 -9.79
CA ARG A 105 18.86 9.57 -9.65
C ARG A 105 18.24 9.98 -10.99
N ALA A 106 18.82 10.96 -11.67
CA ALA A 106 18.35 11.40 -12.98
C ALA A 106 18.42 10.28 -14.02
N TYR A 107 19.48 9.47 -13.99
CA TYR A 107 19.60 8.32 -14.90
C TYR A 107 18.53 7.26 -14.61
N VAL A 108 18.32 6.92 -13.34
CA VAL A 108 17.25 5.98 -12.93
C VAL A 108 15.87 6.52 -13.33
N ASP A 109 15.63 7.83 -13.21
CA ASP A 109 14.37 8.44 -13.60
C ASP A 109 14.10 8.27 -15.09
N LEU A 110 15.09 8.53 -15.94
CA LEU A 110 14.99 8.31 -17.39
C LEU A 110 14.79 6.82 -17.74
N LEU A 111 15.45 5.90 -17.02
CA LEU A 111 15.24 4.46 -17.23
C LEU A 111 13.82 4.01 -16.86
N ILE A 112 13.20 4.64 -15.86
CA ILE A 112 11.80 4.39 -15.50
C ILE A 112 10.88 4.91 -16.60
N GLU A 113 11.13 6.10 -17.14
CA GLU A 113 10.34 6.70 -18.23
C GLU A 113 10.41 5.89 -19.53
N GLU A 114 11.58 5.33 -19.86
CA GLU A 114 11.79 4.46 -21.03
C GLU A 114 11.35 2.99 -20.78
N GLY A 115 10.89 2.65 -19.58
CA GLY A 115 10.37 1.31 -19.24
C GLY A 115 11.43 0.20 -19.12
N HIS A 116 12.71 0.54 -18.90
CA HIS A 116 13.79 -0.45 -18.81
C HIS A 116 13.93 -1.08 -17.40
N VAL A 117 12.92 -1.83 -16.98
CA VAL A 117 12.79 -2.43 -15.63
C VAL A 117 14.06 -3.16 -15.11
N PRO A 118 14.73 -4.05 -15.88
CA PRO A 118 15.88 -4.80 -15.35
C PRO A 118 17.08 -3.91 -15.02
N LEU A 119 17.27 -2.84 -15.79
CA LEU A 119 18.35 -1.88 -15.56
C LEU A 119 18.05 -1.03 -14.32
N VAL A 120 16.79 -0.62 -14.12
CA VAL A 120 16.39 0.18 -12.95
C VAL A 120 16.78 -0.50 -11.65
N ALA A 121 16.56 -1.82 -11.51
CA ALA A 121 16.94 -2.55 -10.29
C ALA A 121 18.45 -2.46 -10.00
N THR A 122 19.28 -2.63 -11.03
CA THR A 122 20.74 -2.63 -10.91
C THR A 122 21.28 -1.24 -10.56
N TYR A 123 20.80 -0.19 -11.26
CA TYR A 123 21.27 1.17 -11.01
C TYR A 123 20.70 1.75 -9.72
N ALA A 124 19.44 1.45 -9.37
CA ALA A 124 18.86 1.89 -8.11
C ALA A 124 19.64 1.35 -6.90
N ALA A 125 20.13 0.11 -6.95
CA ALA A 125 20.94 -0.48 -5.88
C ALA A 125 22.24 0.29 -5.56
N THR A 126 22.72 1.14 -6.49
CA THR A 126 23.90 1.99 -6.29
C THR A 126 23.62 3.30 -5.54
N LEU A 127 22.34 3.63 -5.34
CA LEU A 127 21.89 4.83 -4.62
C LEU A 127 21.81 4.59 -3.11
N PRO A 128 21.68 5.64 -2.28
CA PRO A 128 21.35 5.51 -0.86
C PRO A 128 20.00 4.81 -0.63
N SER A 129 19.81 4.17 0.53
CA SER A 129 18.62 3.37 0.84
C SER A 129 17.30 4.15 0.72
N ALA A 130 17.26 5.43 1.10
CA ALA A 130 16.08 6.26 0.94
C ALA A 130 15.68 6.47 -0.54
N ASP A 131 16.68 6.68 -1.39
CA ASP A 131 16.49 6.87 -2.83
C ASP A 131 16.14 5.56 -3.53
N GLN A 132 16.75 4.44 -3.12
CA GLN A 132 16.39 3.09 -3.57
C GLN A 132 14.89 2.83 -3.41
N VAL A 133 14.37 3.05 -2.20
CA VAL A 133 12.96 2.84 -1.89
C VAL A 133 12.08 3.79 -2.69
N SER A 134 12.42 5.08 -2.72
CA SER A 134 11.64 6.09 -3.44
C SER A 134 11.53 5.80 -4.94
N LYS A 135 12.68 5.57 -5.61
CA LYS A 135 12.74 5.35 -7.05
C LYS A 135 12.10 4.04 -7.46
N TYR A 136 12.36 2.96 -6.72
CA TYR A 136 11.78 1.66 -7.05
C TYR A 136 10.27 1.62 -6.76
N THR A 137 9.80 2.29 -5.69
CA THR A 137 8.36 2.47 -5.45
C THR A 137 7.69 3.24 -6.58
N ARG A 138 8.35 4.30 -7.09
CA ARG A 138 7.87 5.05 -8.26
C ARG A 138 7.75 4.18 -9.50
N LEU A 139 8.74 3.33 -9.77
CA LEU A 139 8.68 2.34 -10.85
C LEU A 139 7.45 1.44 -10.69
N LEU A 140 7.29 0.80 -9.53
CA LEU A 140 6.19 -0.14 -9.29
C LEU A 140 4.80 0.52 -9.38
N ARG A 141 4.68 1.78 -8.98
CA ARG A 141 3.46 2.57 -9.15
C ARG A 141 3.16 2.90 -10.61
N GLY A 142 4.19 3.14 -11.41
CA GLY A 142 4.07 3.47 -12.84
C GLY A 142 3.82 2.27 -13.74
N LEU A 143 3.84 1.04 -13.21
CA LEU A 143 3.47 -0.16 -13.97
C LEU A 143 1.96 -0.12 -14.26
N GLU A 144 1.59 0.25 -15.49
CA GLU A 144 0.20 0.25 -15.96
C GLU A 144 -0.39 -1.18 -16.02
N THR A 145 0.45 -2.20 -16.10
CA THR A 145 0.04 -3.59 -16.23
C THR A 145 -0.40 -4.15 -14.87
N LYS A 146 -1.66 -4.60 -14.81
CA LYS A 146 -2.21 -5.38 -13.69
C LYS A 146 -1.76 -6.85 -13.72
N ASP A 147 -0.71 -7.16 -14.49
CA ASP A 147 -0.27 -8.53 -14.75
C ASP A 147 0.60 -9.02 -13.60
N SER A 148 0.07 -9.99 -12.84
CA SER A 148 0.72 -10.56 -11.65
C SER A 148 2.11 -11.16 -11.95
N GLU A 149 2.33 -11.66 -13.17
CA GLU A 149 3.63 -12.21 -13.59
C GLU A 149 4.71 -11.13 -13.74
N GLU A 150 4.38 -9.99 -14.34
CA GLU A 150 5.32 -8.87 -14.51
C GLU A 150 5.66 -8.24 -13.15
N GLN A 151 4.66 -8.10 -12.28
CA GLN A 151 4.86 -7.64 -10.90
C GLN A 151 5.82 -8.57 -10.15
N GLY A 152 5.60 -9.89 -10.24
CA GLY A 152 6.48 -10.90 -9.65
C GLY A 152 7.91 -10.82 -10.19
N LEU A 153 8.08 -10.64 -11.50
CA LEU A 153 9.39 -10.48 -12.13
C LEU A 153 10.12 -9.23 -11.62
N CYS A 154 9.42 -8.09 -11.49
CA CYS A 154 9.99 -6.87 -10.94
C CYS A 154 10.54 -7.12 -9.53
N LEU A 155 9.73 -7.71 -8.64
CA LEU A 155 10.18 -8.00 -7.27
C LEU A 155 11.36 -8.98 -7.22
N GLN A 156 11.43 -9.94 -8.14
CA GLN A 156 12.58 -10.85 -8.27
C GLN A 156 13.85 -10.10 -8.70
N LEU A 157 13.74 -9.17 -9.66
CA LEU A 157 14.85 -8.32 -10.10
C LEU A 157 15.32 -7.39 -8.97
N ALA A 158 14.40 -6.83 -8.18
CA ALA A 158 14.75 -6.04 -7.01
C ALA A 158 15.56 -6.88 -6.00
N ARG A 159 15.10 -8.09 -5.72
CA ARG A 159 15.77 -9.02 -4.80
C ARG A 159 17.15 -9.43 -5.30
N SER A 160 17.31 -9.70 -6.59
CA SER A 160 18.61 -10.09 -7.16
C SER A 160 19.61 -8.94 -7.17
N ALA A 161 19.13 -7.69 -7.29
CA ALA A 161 19.95 -6.48 -7.16
C ALA A 161 20.28 -6.11 -5.70
N GLY A 162 19.73 -6.83 -4.70
CA GLY A 162 19.97 -6.57 -3.29
C GLY A 162 19.12 -5.45 -2.69
N LEU A 163 18.03 -5.05 -3.34
CA LEU A 163 17.08 -4.07 -2.81
C LEU A 163 16.20 -4.70 -1.72
N ASP A 164 15.82 -3.89 -0.72
CA ASP A 164 14.90 -4.31 0.33
C ASP A 164 13.44 -4.31 -0.18
N VAL A 165 13.03 -5.47 -0.71
CA VAL A 165 11.68 -5.68 -1.25
C VAL A 165 10.60 -5.45 -0.18
N ALA A 166 10.85 -5.80 1.08
CA ALA A 166 9.86 -5.66 2.14
C ALA A 166 9.58 -4.19 2.46
N VAL A 167 10.62 -3.35 2.51
CA VAL A 167 10.45 -1.90 2.70
C VAL A 167 9.81 -1.26 1.48
N ILE A 168 10.25 -1.61 0.26
CA ILE A 168 9.69 -1.08 -0.99
C ILE A 168 8.18 -1.36 -1.10
N THR A 169 7.76 -2.62 -0.95
CA THR A 169 6.35 -3.01 -1.04
C THR A 169 5.49 -2.36 0.05
N ARG A 170 6.02 -2.23 1.28
CA ARG A 170 5.35 -1.50 2.36
C ARG A 170 5.12 -0.03 1.99
N THR A 171 6.18 0.66 1.57
CA THR A 171 6.10 2.07 1.18
C THR A 171 5.16 2.26 -0.01
N LEU A 172 5.16 1.36 -0.99
CA LEU A 172 4.23 1.39 -2.11
C LEU A 172 2.77 1.32 -1.66
N VAL A 173 2.43 0.33 -0.81
CA VAL A 173 1.06 0.16 -0.33
C VAL A 173 0.62 1.32 0.55
N GLU A 174 1.49 1.82 1.42
CA GLU A 174 1.21 3.01 2.23
C GLU A 174 0.93 4.24 1.36
N GLN A 175 1.75 4.43 0.33
CA GLN A 175 1.61 5.52 -0.62
C GLN A 175 0.30 5.42 -1.40
N VAL A 176 -0.09 4.24 -1.92
CA VAL A 176 -1.37 4.03 -2.62
C VAL A 176 -2.56 4.22 -1.67
N ARG A 177 -2.46 3.73 -0.43
CA ARG A 177 -3.51 3.90 0.60
C ARG A 177 -3.77 5.37 0.92
N VAL A 178 -2.71 6.18 1.03
CA VAL A 178 -2.79 7.62 1.33
C VAL A 178 -3.03 8.47 0.09
N SER A 179 -2.94 7.88 -1.12
CA SER A 179 -3.26 8.60 -2.36
C SER A 179 -4.77 8.90 -2.39
N GLY A 180 -5.11 10.18 -2.52
CA GLY A 180 -6.48 10.72 -2.47
C GLY A 180 -6.58 11.97 -1.60
N ASP A 181 -7.50 12.88 -1.96
CA ASP A 181 -7.67 14.21 -1.34
C ASP A 181 -8.51 14.22 -0.06
N ASP A 182 -9.04 13.07 0.38
CA ASP A 182 -9.81 13.00 1.61
C ASP A 182 -8.89 12.53 2.75
N PRO A 183 -8.39 13.43 3.61
CA PRO A 183 -8.07 13.02 4.96
C PRO A 183 -9.25 12.21 5.47
N ILE A 184 -9.00 11.14 6.21
CA ILE A 184 -10.03 10.45 7.00
C ILE A 184 -10.42 11.40 8.15
N GLU A 185 -10.92 12.58 7.80
CA GLU A 185 -11.67 13.45 8.65
C GLU A 185 -13.03 12.79 8.83
N LEU A 186 -13.47 12.85 10.08
CA LEU A 186 -14.68 12.26 10.63
C LEU A 186 -15.93 12.94 10.04
N HIS A 187 -16.04 13.06 8.71
CA HIS A 187 -17.28 13.45 8.09
C HIS A 187 -18.30 12.36 8.40
N ALA A 188 -19.38 12.77 9.05
CA ALA A 188 -20.45 11.91 9.52
C ALA A 188 -20.76 10.88 8.44
N ALA A 189 -20.60 9.59 8.79
CA ALA A 189 -20.93 8.50 7.90
C ALA A 189 -22.34 8.77 7.33
N PRO A 190 -22.57 8.59 6.02
CA PRO A 190 -23.92 8.59 5.50
C PRO A 190 -24.75 7.58 6.31
N THR A 191 -25.98 7.94 6.65
CA THR A 191 -26.87 7.14 7.51
C THR A 191 -27.10 5.71 6.99
N VAL A 192 -26.74 5.46 5.71
CA VAL A 192 -26.85 4.15 5.06
C VAL A 192 -25.45 3.68 4.64
N PRO A 193 -25.01 2.48 5.09
CA PRO A 193 -23.78 1.85 4.62
C PRO A 193 -23.82 1.64 3.11
N SER A 194 -22.81 2.14 2.39
CA SER A 194 -22.66 1.87 0.97
C SER A 194 -22.10 0.46 0.76
N LEU A 195 -22.76 -0.31 -0.09
CA LEU A 195 -22.24 -1.57 -0.61
C LEU A 195 -21.40 -1.40 -1.87
N GLU A 196 -21.40 -0.21 -2.46
CA GLU A 196 -20.69 0.07 -3.69
C GLU A 196 -19.22 0.37 -3.42
N THR A 197 -18.35 -0.45 -4.00
CA THR A 197 -16.90 -0.22 -4.02
C THR A 197 -16.55 0.61 -5.25
N THR A 198 -15.86 1.75 -5.09
CA THR A 198 -15.45 2.59 -6.24
C THR A 198 -14.23 1.98 -6.95
N ALA A 199 -13.86 2.52 -8.12
CA ALA A 199 -12.64 2.10 -8.81
C ALA A 199 -11.37 2.40 -7.97
N GLU A 200 -11.34 3.56 -7.32
CA GLU A 200 -10.27 3.98 -6.40
C GLU A 200 -10.19 3.05 -5.17
N ASP A 201 -11.33 2.66 -4.59
CA ASP A 201 -11.36 1.72 -3.47
C ASP A 201 -10.76 0.36 -3.90
N ARG A 202 -11.08 -0.13 -5.10
CA ARG A 202 -10.52 -1.38 -5.64
C ARG A 202 -9.03 -1.28 -5.90
N GLU A 203 -8.54 -0.14 -6.35
CA GLU A 203 -7.10 0.10 -6.53
C GLU A 203 -6.35 0.02 -5.19
N LYS A 204 -6.89 0.67 -4.16
CA LYS A 204 -6.37 0.60 -2.78
C LYS A 204 -6.35 -0.84 -2.27
N VAL A 205 -7.40 -1.61 -2.50
CA VAL A 205 -7.46 -3.04 -2.12
C VAL A 205 -6.48 -3.88 -2.93
N ALA A 206 -6.37 -3.65 -4.24
CA ALA A 206 -5.45 -4.38 -5.12
C ALA A 206 -3.99 -4.16 -4.72
N SER A 207 -3.64 -2.98 -4.21
CA SER A 207 -2.27 -2.70 -3.74
C SER A 207 -1.76 -3.70 -2.69
N LEU A 208 -2.65 -4.32 -1.89
CA LEU A 208 -2.25 -5.33 -0.91
C LEU A 208 -1.57 -6.55 -1.55
N GLU A 209 -1.81 -6.85 -2.83
CA GLU A 209 -1.16 -7.94 -3.55
C GLU A 209 0.36 -7.83 -3.52
N TRP A 210 0.91 -6.61 -3.57
CA TRP A 210 2.34 -6.36 -3.47
C TRP A 210 2.97 -6.95 -2.21
N LEU A 211 2.24 -6.94 -1.09
CA LEU A 211 2.68 -7.50 0.19
C LEU A 211 2.42 -9.01 0.32
N LEU A 212 1.64 -9.60 -0.60
CA LEU A 212 1.31 -11.02 -0.59
C LEU A 212 2.28 -11.87 -1.43
N PHE A 213 3.11 -11.24 -2.27
CA PHE A 213 4.17 -11.94 -3.02
C PHE A 213 5.21 -12.59 -2.12
N ASP A 214 5.48 -12.01 -0.94
CA ASP A 214 6.38 -12.59 0.05
C ASP A 214 5.62 -12.97 1.32
N THR A 215 5.86 -14.17 1.81
CA THR A 215 5.34 -14.63 3.10
C THR A 215 5.90 -13.84 4.28
N SER A 216 7.11 -13.27 4.16
CA SER A 216 7.74 -12.46 5.22
C SER A 216 7.00 -11.15 5.48
N THR A 217 6.35 -10.59 4.45
CA THR A 217 5.57 -9.35 4.53
C THR A 217 4.13 -9.57 4.94
N ARG A 218 3.71 -10.80 5.26
CA ARG A 218 2.31 -11.10 5.61
C ARG A 218 1.81 -10.33 6.83
N GLY A 219 2.67 -10.14 7.83
CA GLY A 219 2.34 -9.32 9.00
C GLY A 219 2.07 -7.86 8.65
N GLU A 220 2.83 -7.32 7.70
CA GLU A 220 2.62 -5.96 7.19
C GLU A 220 1.33 -5.86 6.37
N ALA A 221 1.01 -6.89 5.59
CA ALA A 221 -0.27 -6.96 4.86
C ALA A 221 -1.47 -6.84 5.81
N ILE A 222 -1.43 -7.49 6.98
CA ILE A 222 -2.47 -7.36 8.02
C ILE A 222 -2.56 -5.92 8.53
N LYS A 223 -1.43 -5.28 8.84
CA LYS A 223 -1.40 -3.89 9.33
C LYS A 223 -1.99 -2.90 8.32
N GLN A 224 -1.62 -3.03 7.05
CA GLN A 224 -2.15 -2.18 5.97
C GLN A 224 -3.63 -2.47 5.67
N ALA A 225 -4.05 -3.74 5.72
CA ALA A 225 -5.45 -4.12 5.59
C ALA A 225 -6.32 -3.53 6.71
N ASN A 226 -5.85 -3.58 7.96
CA ASN A 226 -6.53 -2.91 9.08
C ASN A 226 -6.66 -1.41 8.84
N ALA A 227 -5.59 -0.75 8.35
CA ALA A 227 -5.64 0.67 8.04
C ALA A 227 -6.67 1.01 6.94
N LEU A 228 -6.77 0.19 5.90
CA LEU A 228 -7.80 0.32 4.85
C LEU A 228 -9.20 0.07 5.41
N MET A 229 -9.41 -1.01 6.15
CA MET A 229 -10.70 -1.34 6.76
C MET A 229 -11.16 -0.25 7.73
N ARG A 230 -10.25 0.33 8.54
CA ARG A 230 -10.58 1.49 9.39
C ARG A 230 -11.12 2.65 8.55
N GLY A 231 -10.42 3.02 7.47
CA GLY A 231 -10.84 4.10 6.57
C GLY A 231 -12.20 3.82 5.93
N PHE A 232 -12.37 2.63 5.33
CA PHE A 232 -13.61 2.26 4.64
C PHE A 232 -14.81 2.18 5.58
N VAL A 233 -14.65 1.58 6.77
CA VAL A 233 -15.76 1.48 7.73
C VAL A 233 -16.13 2.85 8.29
N CYS A 234 -15.16 3.73 8.58
CA CYS A 234 -15.44 5.12 8.96
C CYS A 234 -16.25 5.87 7.90
N LEU A 235 -16.01 5.60 6.61
CA LEU A 235 -16.75 6.18 5.48
C LEU A 235 -18.05 5.44 5.14
N GLY A 236 -18.43 4.42 5.92
CA GLY A 236 -19.62 3.60 5.67
C GLY A 236 -19.51 2.66 4.46
N LYS A 237 -18.32 2.47 3.88
CA LYS A 237 -18.05 1.60 2.72
C LYS A 237 -17.79 0.15 3.14
N ILE A 238 -18.82 -0.52 3.65
CA ILE A 238 -18.69 -1.91 4.15
C ILE A 238 -18.35 -2.90 3.03
N GLY A 239 -18.78 -2.64 1.79
CA GLY A 239 -18.40 -3.43 0.61
C GLY A 239 -16.89 -3.48 0.40
N ALA A 240 -16.25 -2.30 0.36
CA ALA A 240 -14.80 -2.16 0.22
C ALA A 240 -14.04 -2.83 1.37
N ALA A 241 -14.46 -2.63 2.62
CA ALA A 241 -13.84 -3.30 3.78
C ALA A 241 -13.89 -4.83 3.67
N ARG A 242 -15.00 -5.37 3.16
CA ARG A 242 -15.17 -6.81 2.93
C ARG A 242 -14.27 -7.34 1.82
N GLU A 243 -14.10 -6.58 0.75
CA GLU A 243 -13.14 -6.89 -0.31
C GLU A 243 -11.70 -6.89 0.22
N THR A 244 -11.32 -5.91 1.06
CA THR A 244 -10.02 -5.87 1.75
C THR A 244 -9.78 -7.13 2.56
N TYR A 245 -10.75 -7.52 3.40
CA TYR A 245 -10.65 -8.70 4.26
C TYR A 245 -10.43 -9.98 3.44
N ARG A 246 -11.22 -10.16 2.38
CA ARG A 246 -11.14 -11.33 1.48
C ARG A 246 -9.86 -11.38 0.65
N LYS A 247 -9.18 -10.24 0.47
CA LYS A 247 -7.91 -10.17 -0.26
C LYS A 247 -6.80 -10.92 0.46
N LEU A 248 -6.86 -10.98 1.80
CA LEU A 248 -5.88 -11.70 2.60
C LEU A 248 -6.21 -13.20 2.59
N PRO A 249 -5.21 -14.07 2.37
CA PRO A 249 -5.42 -15.52 2.52
C PRO A 249 -5.87 -15.88 3.93
N SER A 250 -6.67 -16.94 4.09
CA SER A 250 -7.23 -17.35 5.39
C SER A 250 -6.18 -17.77 6.41
N ASP A 251 -4.98 -18.15 5.97
CA ASP A 251 -3.85 -18.52 6.82
C ASP A 251 -2.99 -17.31 7.27
N SER A 252 -3.34 -16.09 6.84
CA SER A 252 -2.51 -14.89 7.03
C SER A 252 -2.15 -14.63 8.48
N VAL A 253 -3.11 -14.76 9.39
CA VAL A 253 -2.89 -14.57 10.84
C VAL A 253 -1.86 -15.57 11.36
N LYS A 254 -2.00 -16.85 10.98
CA LYS A 254 -1.08 -17.91 11.39
C LYS A 254 0.33 -17.67 10.83
N VAL A 255 0.44 -17.40 9.53
CA VAL A 255 1.72 -17.14 8.86
C VAL A 255 2.43 -15.93 9.46
N ALA A 256 1.69 -14.84 9.72
CA ALA A 256 2.23 -13.64 10.34
C ALA A 256 2.73 -13.91 11.77
N MET A 257 1.94 -14.59 12.62
CA MET A 257 2.35 -14.97 13.97
C MET A 257 3.60 -15.86 13.97
N ASP A 258 3.63 -16.88 13.10
CA ASP A 258 4.78 -17.78 12.98
C ASP A 258 6.03 -17.01 12.55
N HIS A 259 5.90 -16.06 11.63
CA HIS A 259 7.01 -15.20 11.21
C HIS A 259 7.48 -14.28 12.35
N TRP A 260 6.56 -13.56 13.00
CA TRP A 260 6.89 -12.64 14.10
C TRP A 260 7.54 -13.36 15.27
N ARG A 261 7.07 -14.57 15.62
CA ARG A 261 7.68 -15.40 16.68
C ARG A 261 9.10 -15.84 16.33
N ARG A 262 9.38 -16.13 15.06
CA ARG A 262 10.75 -16.47 14.61
C ARG A 262 11.68 -15.25 14.63
N SER A 263 11.14 -14.06 14.38
CA SER A 263 11.90 -12.81 14.47
C SER A 263 12.00 -12.24 15.89
N ALA A 264 11.13 -12.69 16.81
CA ALA A 264 11.19 -12.30 18.21
C ALA A 264 12.47 -12.84 18.86
N GLY A 265 13.02 -12.06 19.81
CA GLY A 265 14.23 -12.43 20.54
C GLY A 265 14.05 -13.66 21.45
N ARG A 266 15.01 -13.89 22.37
CA ARG A 266 15.05 -15.08 23.25
C ARG A 266 13.77 -15.35 24.05
N ASP A 267 12.96 -14.33 24.32
CA ASP A 267 11.75 -14.44 25.12
C ASP A 267 10.52 -14.86 24.30
N GLY A 268 10.60 -14.85 22.97
CA GLY A 268 9.52 -15.29 22.07
C GLY A 268 8.24 -14.44 22.13
N GLU A 269 8.22 -13.37 22.92
CA GLU A 269 7.09 -12.46 23.05
C GLU A 269 6.93 -11.61 21.79
N LEU A 270 5.68 -11.48 21.34
CA LEU A 270 5.32 -10.64 20.22
C LEU A 270 5.40 -9.16 20.61
N SER A 271 5.73 -8.31 19.63
CA SER A 271 5.61 -6.87 19.82
C SER A 271 4.15 -6.50 20.08
N ALA A 272 3.93 -5.51 20.95
CA ALA A 272 2.60 -4.96 21.23
C ALA A 272 1.90 -4.48 19.93
N GLU A 273 2.65 -3.99 18.95
CA GLU A 273 2.09 -3.58 17.65
C GLU A 273 1.55 -4.76 16.85
N ASP A 274 2.25 -5.91 16.88
CA ASP A 274 1.86 -7.11 16.14
C ASP A 274 0.64 -7.78 16.78
N GLU A 275 0.62 -7.87 18.12
CA GLU A 275 -0.55 -8.37 18.86
C GLU A 275 -1.79 -7.49 18.62
N ASN A 276 -1.62 -6.17 18.71
CA ASN A 276 -2.72 -5.24 18.45
C ASN A 276 -3.20 -5.33 16.99
N ALA A 277 -2.30 -5.53 16.02
CA ALA A 277 -2.68 -5.70 14.62
C ALA A 277 -3.52 -6.97 14.40
N VAL A 278 -3.15 -8.10 15.01
CA VAL A 278 -3.96 -9.32 14.95
C VAL A 278 -5.32 -9.09 15.59
N ARG A 279 -5.35 -8.55 16.80
CA ARG A 279 -6.59 -8.30 17.54
C ARG A 279 -7.53 -7.40 16.74
N GLU A 280 -7.00 -6.35 16.15
CA GLU A 280 -7.75 -5.44 15.30
C GLU A 280 -8.30 -6.15 14.05
N PHE A 281 -7.51 -7.01 13.42
CA PHE A 281 -7.97 -7.79 12.27
C PHE A 281 -9.14 -8.71 12.62
N LEU A 282 -9.07 -9.38 13.79
CA LEU A 282 -10.16 -10.20 14.32
C LEU A 282 -11.40 -9.36 14.70
N CYS A 283 -11.22 -8.13 15.17
CA CYS A 283 -12.34 -7.20 15.39
C CYS A 283 -13.06 -6.87 14.07
N PHE A 284 -12.33 -6.71 12.97
CA PHE A 284 -12.96 -6.52 11.65
C PHE A 284 -13.64 -7.80 11.14
N GLU A 285 -13.06 -8.98 11.37
CA GLU A 285 -13.70 -10.25 11.03
C GLU A 285 -15.08 -10.38 11.69
N THR A 286 -15.19 -10.12 13.00
CA THR A 286 -16.46 -10.19 13.72
C THR A 286 -17.47 -9.16 13.20
N LEU A 287 -17.06 -7.92 12.95
CA LEU A 287 -17.91 -6.89 12.37
C LEU A 287 -18.45 -7.28 10.98
N LEU A 288 -17.58 -7.78 10.10
CA LEU A 288 -17.96 -8.18 8.74
C LEU A 288 -18.88 -9.42 8.74
N LYS A 289 -18.69 -10.33 9.70
CA LYS A 289 -19.58 -11.46 9.93
C LYS A 289 -20.99 -10.99 10.31
N VAL A 290 -21.12 -10.04 11.24
CA VAL A 290 -22.41 -9.42 11.61
C VAL A 290 -23.14 -8.86 10.40
N HIS A 291 -22.45 -8.07 9.58
CA HIS A 291 -23.05 -7.50 8.37
C HIS A 291 -23.50 -8.58 7.37
N THR A 292 -22.78 -9.71 7.29
CA THR A 292 -23.16 -10.82 6.41
C THR A 292 -24.41 -11.53 6.93
N SER A 293 -24.46 -11.88 8.21
CA SER A 293 -25.61 -12.52 8.84
C SER A 293 -26.86 -11.63 8.78
N PHE A 294 -26.69 -10.32 8.99
CA PHE A 294 -27.80 -9.36 8.85
C PHE A 294 -28.29 -9.26 7.40
N GLN A 295 -27.39 -9.22 6.41
CA GLN A 295 -27.78 -9.18 5.00
C GLN A 295 -28.57 -10.42 4.59
N GLU A 296 -28.17 -11.59 5.08
CA GLU A 296 -28.90 -12.84 4.84
C GLU A 296 -30.30 -12.77 5.47
N TRP A 297 -30.40 -12.41 6.76
CA TRP A 297 -31.68 -12.21 7.43
C TRP A 297 -32.57 -11.20 6.67
N PHE A 298 -32.02 -10.04 6.30
CA PHE A 298 -32.75 -8.96 5.64
C PHE A 298 -33.31 -9.42 4.28
N HIS A 299 -32.51 -10.14 3.48
CA HIS A 299 -32.94 -10.68 2.20
C HIS A 299 -34.09 -11.67 2.36
N GLN A 300 -33.95 -12.63 3.28
CA GLN A 300 -34.98 -13.65 3.51
C GLN A 300 -36.26 -13.06 4.12
N PHE A 301 -36.14 -12.08 5.01
CA PHE A 301 -37.27 -11.39 5.62
C PHE A 301 -38.09 -10.62 4.57
N HIS A 302 -37.43 -9.86 3.69
CA HIS A 302 -38.13 -9.01 2.72
C HIS A 302 -38.54 -9.71 1.43
N ARG A 303 -37.79 -10.72 0.96
CA ARG A 303 -38.04 -11.35 -0.36
C ARG A 303 -38.80 -12.67 -0.29
N ARG A 304 -38.77 -13.39 0.84
CA ARG A 304 -39.41 -14.70 0.97
C ARG A 304 -40.67 -14.71 1.84
N LYS A 305 -41.16 -13.55 2.26
CA LYS A 305 -42.40 -13.46 3.03
C LYS A 305 -43.56 -13.98 2.18
N PRO A 306 -44.26 -15.06 2.60
CA PRO A 306 -45.37 -15.60 1.83
C PRO A 306 -46.48 -14.57 1.67
N THR A 307 -47.06 -14.52 0.47
CA THR A 307 -48.18 -13.63 0.16
C THR A 307 -49.51 -14.32 0.49
N PRO A 308 -50.44 -13.65 1.18
CA PRO A 308 -51.74 -14.21 1.45
C PRO A 308 -52.48 -14.52 0.13
N PRO A 309 -53.21 -15.66 0.03
CA PRO A 309 -54.05 -15.95 -1.13
C PRO A 309 -55.10 -14.86 -1.38
N GLU A 310 -55.44 -14.62 -2.64
CA GLU A 310 -56.51 -13.68 -3.01
C GLU A 310 -57.85 -14.06 -2.38
N GLU A 311 -58.58 -13.04 -1.92
CA GLU A 311 -59.92 -13.23 -1.36
C GLU A 311 -60.86 -13.81 -2.42
N LEU A 312 -61.65 -14.81 -2.02
CA LEU A 312 -62.66 -15.39 -2.89
C LEU A 312 -63.75 -14.37 -3.24
N ALA A 313 -64.17 -14.37 -4.50
CA ALA A 313 -65.37 -13.65 -4.93
C ALA A 313 -66.62 -14.16 -4.15
N PRO A 314 -67.57 -13.28 -3.80
CA PRO A 314 -68.72 -13.63 -2.96
C PRO A 314 -69.64 -14.68 -3.59
N ASP A 315 -69.58 -14.89 -4.90
CA ASP A 315 -70.34 -15.86 -5.69
C ASP A 315 -69.55 -17.14 -6.07
N ALA A 316 -68.36 -17.34 -5.48
CA ALA A 316 -67.47 -18.44 -5.82
C ALA A 316 -68.11 -19.83 -5.65
N ARG A 317 -67.85 -20.73 -6.61
CA ARG A 317 -68.41 -22.08 -6.67
C ARG A 317 -67.73 -23.03 -5.68
N PHE A 318 -68.38 -24.16 -5.37
CA PHE A 318 -67.84 -25.15 -4.43
C PHE A 318 -66.41 -25.63 -4.72
N PRO A 319 -66.01 -25.92 -5.99
CA PRO A 319 -64.63 -26.28 -6.30
C PRO A 319 -63.62 -25.16 -6.03
N GLU A 320 -64.01 -23.91 -6.25
CA GLU A 320 -63.17 -22.72 -5.99
C GLU A 320 -62.98 -22.52 -4.48
N LYS A 321 -64.04 -22.75 -3.68
CA LYS A 321 -63.95 -22.74 -2.21
C LYS A 321 -62.99 -23.81 -1.67
N MET A 322 -63.06 -25.03 -2.22
CA MET A 322 -62.13 -26.11 -1.86
C MET A 322 -60.69 -25.77 -2.28
N ALA A 323 -60.48 -25.27 -3.49
CA ALA A 323 -59.15 -24.85 -3.96
C ALA A 323 -58.56 -23.73 -3.10
N HIS A 324 -59.37 -22.75 -2.70
CA HIS A 324 -58.95 -21.69 -1.78
C HIS A 324 -58.61 -22.24 -0.38
N GLN A 325 -59.38 -23.18 0.16
CA GLN A 325 -59.03 -23.83 1.43
C GLN A 325 -57.68 -24.57 1.35
N HIS A 326 -57.40 -25.25 0.24
CA HIS A 326 -56.09 -25.87 0.02
C HIS A 326 -54.97 -24.82 -0.08
N LYS A 327 -55.20 -23.71 -0.80
CA LYS A 327 -54.26 -22.59 -0.87
C LYS A 327 -54.00 -21.94 0.49
N LEU A 328 -55.03 -21.77 1.32
CA LEU A 328 -54.89 -21.25 2.68
C LEU A 328 -54.03 -22.18 3.55
N ARG A 329 -54.29 -23.49 3.54
CA ARG A 329 -53.48 -24.45 4.30
C ARG A 329 -52.03 -24.48 3.82
N ALA A 330 -51.80 -24.42 2.51
CA ALA A 330 -50.45 -24.33 1.96
C ALA A 330 -49.73 -23.05 2.41
N TYR A 331 -50.43 -21.91 2.34
CA TYR A 331 -49.93 -20.62 2.83
C TYR A 331 -49.59 -20.64 4.32
N GLU A 332 -50.44 -21.23 5.17
CA GLU A 332 -50.18 -21.34 6.62
C GLU A 332 -48.90 -22.13 6.92
N VAL A 333 -48.68 -23.24 6.19
CA VAL A 333 -47.47 -24.05 6.33
C VAL A 333 -46.23 -23.28 5.86
N GLU A 334 -46.30 -22.61 4.71
CA GLU A 334 -45.20 -21.77 4.20
C GLU A 334 -44.89 -20.60 5.13
N LEU A 335 -45.91 -19.96 5.71
CA LEU A 335 -45.77 -18.87 6.66
C LEU A 335 -45.05 -19.32 7.93
N GLU A 336 -45.39 -20.50 8.46
CA GLU A 336 -44.75 -21.02 9.66
C GLU A 336 -43.28 -21.41 9.40
N GLN A 337 -43.00 -22.03 8.25
CA GLN A 337 -41.62 -22.31 7.82
C GLN A 337 -40.80 -21.03 7.67
N TRP A 338 -41.38 -19.99 7.05
CA TRP A 338 -40.75 -18.70 6.91
C TRP A 338 -40.47 -18.04 8.27
N LYS A 339 -41.43 -18.06 9.20
CA LYS A 339 -41.24 -17.54 10.57
C LYS A 339 -40.09 -18.25 11.29
N GLN A 340 -40.05 -19.58 11.22
CA GLN A 340 -38.97 -20.35 11.84
C GLN A 340 -37.61 -20.01 11.24
N MET A 341 -37.53 -19.89 9.90
CA MET A 341 -36.32 -19.48 9.19
C MET A 341 -35.84 -18.09 9.65
N VAL A 342 -36.73 -17.09 9.63
CA VAL A 342 -36.43 -15.72 10.05
C VAL A 342 -35.99 -15.68 11.53
N SER A 343 -36.66 -16.44 12.40
CA SER A 343 -36.30 -16.53 13.82
C SER A 343 -34.92 -17.16 14.04
N ASN A 344 -34.56 -18.19 13.26
CA ASN A 344 -33.23 -18.79 13.29
C ASN A 344 -32.15 -17.79 12.86
N LEU A 345 -32.35 -17.12 11.72
CA LEU A 345 -31.43 -16.10 11.21
C LEU A 345 -31.29 -14.92 12.19
N ALA A 346 -32.38 -14.49 12.84
CA ALA A 346 -32.33 -13.45 13.86
C ALA A 346 -31.50 -13.85 15.09
N ARG A 347 -31.55 -15.14 15.50
CA ARG A 347 -30.68 -15.66 16.58
C ARG A 347 -29.22 -15.72 16.15
N GLU A 348 -28.93 -16.00 14.88
CA GLU A 348 -27.57 -15.92 14.34
C GLU A 348 -27.03 -14.48 14.34
N VAL A 349 -27.84 -13.51 13.89
CA VAL A 349 -27.52 -12.08 13.97
C VAL A 349 -27.27 -11.67 15.43
N LYS A 350 -28.12 -12.11 16.37
CA LYS A 350 -27.92 -11.89 17.80
C LYS A 350 -26.56 -12.39 18.25
N ARG A 351 -26.25 -13.67 18.05
CA ARG A 351 -24.94 -14.25 18.43
C ARG A 351 -23.78 -13.42 17.87
N ASP A 352 -23.81 -13.12 16.58
CA ASP A 352 -22.70 -12.43 15.93
C ASP A 352 -22.57 -10.97 16.43
N VAL A 353 -23.67 -10.27 16.73
CA VAL A 353 -23.62 -8.93 17.34
C VAL A 353 -23.05 -9.00 18.76
N PHE A 354 -23.43 -10.02 19.53
CA PHE A 354 -22.86 -10.24 20.87
C PHE A 354 -21.36 -10.56 20.81
N ASP A 355 -20.86 -11.26 19.78
CA ASP A 355 -19.42 -11.46 19.58
C ASP A 355 -18.67 -10.12 19.43
N VAL A 356 -19.33 -9.08 18.89
CA VAL A 356 -18.78 -7.71 18.78
C VAL A 356 -18.95 -6.93 20.08
N LEU A 357 -20.14 -6.94 20.70
CA LEU A 357 -20.39 -6.19 21.93
C LEU A 357 -19.53 -6.73 23.08
N LEU A 358 -19.57 -8.04 23.30
CA LEU A 358 -18.84 -8.74 24.36
C LEU A 358 -17.48 -9.28 23.88
N PHE A 359 -16.80 -8.50 23.03
CA PHE A 359 -15.52 -8.93 22.48
C PHE A 359 -14.49 -9.12 23.61
N ILE A 360 -13.86 -10.30 23.64
CA ILE A 360 -13.00 -10.75 24.73
C ILE A 360 -11.91 -9.75 25.13
N ASP A 361 -11.57 -9.75 26.42
CA ASP A 361 -10.40 -9.08 26.98
C ASP A 361 -10.27 -7.59 26.63
N GLY A 362 -11.24 -6.78 27.11
CA GLY A 362 -11.18 -5.31 27.04
C GLY A 362 -12.05 -4.67 25.95
N GLY A 363 -12.82 -5.46 25.20
CA GLY A 363 -13.82 -4.96 24.25
C GLY A 363 -13.30 -4.73 22.83
N TRP A 364 -14.26 -4.49 21.93
CA TRP A 364 -14.03 -4.41 20.48
C TRP A 364 -13.27 -3.15 20.06
N MET A 365 -12.26 -3.27 19.18
CA MET A 365 -11.40 -2.14 18.77
C MET A 365 -10.75 -1.41 19.96
N VAL A 366 -10.27 -2.18 20.94
CA VAL A 366 -9.48 -1.69 22.08
C VAL A 366 -8.16 -2.48 22.14
N ASP A 367 -7.05 -1.75 22.16
CA ASP A 367 -5.71 -2.33 22.31
C ASP A 367 -5.49 -2.79 23.77
N GLN A 368 -4.84 -3.94 23.94
CA GLN A 368 -4.49 -4.44 25.27
C GLN A 368 -3.16 -3.89 25.78
N ARG A 369 -2.17 -3.82 24.88
CA ARG A 369 -0.86 -3.25 25.17
C ARG A 369 -0.75 -1.87 24.55
N LYS A 370 -0.44 -0.87 25.38
CA LYS A 370 -0.23 0.50 24.90
C LYS A 370 1.09 0.61 24.16
N THR A 371 1.05 1.18 22.96
CA THR A 371 2.23 1.57 22.16
C THR A 371 2.25 3.08 21.94
N ALA A 372 3.35 3.62 21.40
CA ALA A 372 3.44 5.02 21.01
C ALA A 372 2.37 5.42 19.96
N THR A 373 1.94 4.46 19.12
CA THR A 373 0.90 4.63 18.10
C THR A 373 -0.50 4.23 18.56
N SER A 374 -0.65 3.75 19.80
CA SER A 374 -1.93 3.36 20.43
C SER A 374 -2.53 4.45 21.33
N GLY A 375 -1.87 5.60 21.48
CA GLY A 375 -2.39 6.70 22.29
C GLY A 375 -3.70 7.25 21.74
N ALA A 376 -4.61 7.71 22.60
CA ALA A 376 -5.89 8.31 22.20
C ALA A 376 -5.72 9.55 21.28
N SER A 377 -4.56 10.20 21.32
CA SER A 377 -4.18 11.32 20.46
C SER A 377 -3.63 10.90 19.09
N SER A 378 -3.19 9.64 18.94
CA SER A 378 -2.67 9.13 17.67
C SER A 378 -3.78 9.08 16.60
N PRO A 379 -3.44 9.20 15.30
CA PRO A 379 -4.45 9.08 14.23
C PRO A 379 -5.16 7.72 14.27
N ARG A 380 -4.44 6.62 14.55
CA ARG A 380 -5.03 5.28 14.71
C ARG A 380 -5.98 5.22 15.89
N GLY A 381 -5.58 5.70 17.07
CA GLY A 381 -6.41 5.70 18.27
C GLY A 381 -7.71 6.52 18.11
N ARG A 382 -7.63 7.66 17.40
CA ARG A 382 -8.83 8.44 17.03
C ARG A 382 -9.77 7.66 16.11
N GLN A 383 -9.24 6.98 15.10
CA GLN A 383 -10.03 6.12 14.21
C GLN A 383 -10.72 4.98 14.96
N MET A 384 -10.00 4.26 15.84
CA MET A 384 -10.58 3.17 16.63
C MET A 384 -11.71 3.67 17.55
N SER A 385 -11.50 4.82 18.18
CA SER A 385 -12.53 5.45 19.02
C SER A 385 -13.76 5.86 18.21
N ALA A 386 -13.56 6.39 17.00
CA ALA A 386 -14.64 6.74 16.09
C ALA A 386 -15.43 5.52 15.64
N LEU A 387 -14.76 4.43 15.26
CA LEU A 387 -15.40 3.18 14.88
C LEU A 387 -16.29 2.65 16.00
N ARG A 388 -15.82 2.66 17.25
CA ARG A 388 -16.66 2.27 18.40
C ARG A 388 -17.91 3.14 18.53
N ARG A 389 -17.76 4.46 18.40
CA ARG A 389 -18.89 5.42 18.49
C ARG A 389 -19.90 5.26 17.36
N LEU A 390 -19.47 4.82 16.18
CA LEU A 390 -20.33 4.62 15.01
C LEU A 390 -20.97 3.23 15.03
N CYS A 391 -20.16 2.18 15.11
CA CYS A 391 -20.59 0.81 14.91
C CYS A 391 -21.40 0.26 16.10
N ILE A 392 -21.00 0.52 17.35
CA ILE A 392 -21.66 -0.09 18.52
C ILE A 392 -23.15 0.33 18.62
N PRO A 393 -23.49 1.64 18.55
CA PRO A 393 -24.90 2.04 18.55
C PRO A 393 -25.65 1.51 17.33
N GLN A 394 -25.04 1.56 16.14
CA GLN A 394 -25.67 1.09 14.90
C GLN A 394 -26.01 -0.40 14.96
N LEU A 395 -25.08 -1.24 15.41
CA LEU A 395 -25.29 -2.68 15.56
C LEU A 395 -26.36 -2.98 16.62
N THR A 396 -26.39 -2.20 17.69
CA THR A 396 -27.42 -2.31 18.74
C THR A 396 -28.82 -2.05 18.16
N PHE A 397 -29.01 -0.92 17.45
CA PHE A 397 -30.30 -0.59 16.84
C PHE A 397 -30.73 -1.65 15.82
N LEU A 398 -29.80 -2.09 14.98
CA LEU A 398 -30.02 -3.13 13.99
C LEU A 398 -30.42 -4.45 14.65
N LEU A 399 -29.79 -4.83 15.76
CA LEU A 399 -30.16 -6.02 16.50
C LEU A 399 -31.57 -5.91 17.10
N MET A 400 -31.90 -4.78 17.74
CA MET A 400 -33.24 -4.55 18.30
C MET A 400 -34.32 -4.65 17.21
N GLU A 401 -34.12 -3.99 16.07
CA GLU A 401 -35.03 -4.04 14.93
C GLU A 401 -35.18 -5.47 14.37
N THR A 402 -34.07 -6.20 14.25
CA THR A 402 -34.05 -7.58 13.76
C THR A 402 -34.84 -8.51 14.67
N LEU A 403 -34.65 -8.41 15.99
CA LEU A 403 -35.35 -9.23 16.98
C LEU A 403 -36.84 -8.91 17.03
N GLU A 404 -37.22 -7.63 17.04
CA GLU A 404 -38.61 -7.20 17.05
C GLU A 404 -39.37 -7.69 15.81
N LYS A 405 -38.82 -7.46 14.61
CA LYS A 405 -39.42 -7.89 13.34
C LYS A 405 -39.51 -9.41 13.21
N SER A 406 -38.65 -10.15 13.90
CA SER A 406 -38.63 -11.62 13.90
C SER A 406 -39.47 -12.25 15.01
N GLY A 407 -40.22 -11.45 15.78
CA GLY A 407 -41.09 -11.93 16.86
C GLY A 407 -40.34 -12.37 18.13
N LEU A 408 -39.08 -11.96 18.30
CA LEU A 408 -38.21 -12.27 19.44
C LEU A 408 -38.10 -11.08 20.40
N ALA A 409 -39.20 -10.38 20.66
CA ALA A 409 -39.20 -9.16 21.48
C ALA A 409 -38.72 -9.40 22.93
N ALA A 410 -38.87 -10.61 23.47
CA ALA A 410 -38.37 -10.96 24.80
C ALA A 410 -36.83 -10.85 24.90
N ASP A 411 -36.12 -11.17 23.82
CA ASP A 411 -34.65 -11.13 23.76
C ASP A 411 -34.13 -9.68 23.72
N VAL A 412 -34.96 -8.70 23.38
CA VAL A 412 -34.57 -7.28 23.38
C VAL A 412 -34.24 -6.81 24.80
N ALA A 413 -34.95 -7.32 25.82
CA ALA A 413 -34.67 -6.98 27.21
C ALA A 413 -33.26 -7.43 27.65
N GLU A 414 -32.80 -8.59 27.15
CA GLU A 414 -31.46 -9.11 27.41
C GLU A 414 -30.38 -8.24 26.73
N VAL A 415 -30.64 -7.77 25.50
CA VAL A 415 -29.74 -6.86 24.79
C VAL A 415 -29.56 -5.56 25.58
N VAL A 416 -30.66 -4.95 26.04
CA VAL A 416 -30.63 -3.72 26.84
C VAL A 416 -29.89 -3.93 28.16
N ALA A 417 -30.14 -5.06 28.85
CA ALA A 417 -29.45 -5.40 30.08
C ALA A 417 -27.93 -5.56 29.88
N THR A 418 -27.52 -6.22 28.79
CA THR A 418 -26.11 -6.42 28.45
C THR A 418 -25.41 -5.09 28.21
N ILE A 419 -26.02 -4.19 27.43
CA ILE A 419 -25.48 -2.86 27.15
C ILE A 419 -25.41 -2.00 28.41
N ALA A 420 -26.41 -2.10 29.29
CA ALA A 420 -26.39 -1.39 30.57
C ALA A 420 -25.32 -1.93 31.54
N SER A 421 -24.90 -3.19 31.37
CA SER A 421 -23.85 -3.82 32.17
C SER A 421 -22.43 -3.51 31.69
N GLU A 422 -22.26 -3.18 30.41
CA GLU A 422 -21.00 -2.65 29.88
C GLU A 422 -20.84 -1.17 30.30
N LYS A 423 -20.10 -0.93 31.38
CA LYS A 423 -19.62 0.40 31.78
C LYS A 423 -18.14 0.58 31.47
#